data_AF-A0A6B3H764-F1
#
_entry.id   AF-A0A6B3H764-F1
#
_cell.length_a   1.000
_cell.length_b   1.000
_cell.length_c   1.000
_cell.angle_alpha   90.00
_cell.angle_beta   90.00
_cell.angle_gamma   90.00
#
_symmetry.space_group_name_H-M   'P 1'
#
loop_
_entity.id
_entity.type
_entity.pdbx_description
1 polymer ?
#
loop_
_entity_poly.entity_id
_entity_poly.type
_entity_poly.pdbx_seq_one_letter_code
_entity_poly.pdbx_strand_id
1 'polypeptide(L)'
;TLAYGVNTDAYDPAAHTIVSNASCTTNALAPLAKVLDDLAGIEHGFMTTVHAYTQEQNLQDGPHRDARRARAAGVNIVPTTTGAAKA
;
A
#
# COMPACT_ATOMS: atom_id res chain seq x y z
N THR A 1 3.58 3.82 12.28
CA THR A 1 2.87 4.15 11.03
C THR A 1 1.52 4.70 11.38
N LEU A 2 1.08 5.76 10.72
CA LEU A 2 -0.21 6.40 10.93
C LEU A 2 -0.96 6.42 9.58
N ALA A 3 -2.18 5.90 9.56
CA ALA A 3 -3.12 6.07 8.47
C ALA A 3 -4.15 7.12 8.91
N TYR A 4 -4.18 8.25 8.22
CA TYR A 4 -4.95 9.41 8.66
C TYR A 4 -6.45 9.08 8.72
N GLY A 5 -7.08 9.37 9.86
CA GLY A 5 -8.50 9.09 10.11
C GLY A 5 -8.79 7.65 10.56
N VAL A 6 -7.79 6.78 10.61
CA VAL A 6 -7.93 5.40 11.09
C VAL A 6 -7.32 5.24 12.48
N ASN A 7 -6.09 5.71 12.69
CA ASN A 7 -5.37 5.61 13.97
C ASN A 7 -4.55 6.87 14.29
N THR A 8 -4.98 8.05 13.81
CA THR A 8 -4.26 9.32 14.01
C THR A 8 -4.07 9.66 15.50
N ASP A 9 -5.02 9.26 16.33
CA ASP A 9 -5.03 9.44 17.79
C ASP A 9 -3.93 8.65 18.52
N ALA A 10 -3.35 7.63 17.87
CA ALA A 10 -2.20 6.90 18.41
C ALA A 10 -0.88 7.69 18.33
N TYR A 11 -0.89 8.90 17.77
CA TYR A 11 0.31 9.75 17.71
C TYR A 11 0.63 10.38 19.07
N ASP A 12 1.79 10.02 19.63
CA ASP A 12 2.38 10.67 20.79
C ASP A 12 3.59 11.53 20.38
N PRO A 13 3.54 12.88 20.49
CA PRO A 13 4.66 13.75 20.14
C PRO A 13 5.88 13.61 21.07
N ALA A 14 5.71 13.06 22.28
CA ALA A 14 6.83 12.82 23.20
C ALA A 14 7.63 11.57 22.81
N ALA A 15 6.97 10.56 22.22
CA ALA A 15 7.58 9.28 21.84
C ALA A 15 7.86 9.14 20.33
N HIS A 16 7.08 9.78 19.47
CA HIS A 16 7.11 9.59 18.01
C HIS A 16 7.75 10.78 17.29
N THR A 17 9.08 10.75 17.15
CA THR A 17 9.81 11.78 16.38
C THR A 17 9.78 11.53 14.87
N ILE A 18 9.81 10.26 14.44
CA ILE A 18 9.78 9.86 13.04
C ILE A 18 8.52 9.05 12.80
N VAL A 19 7.66 9.54 11.89
CA VAL A 19 6.40 8.90 11.55
C VAL A 19 6.34 8.56 10.06
N SER A 20 5.61 7.49 9.74
CA SER A 20 5.28 7.11 8.37
C SER A 20 3.79 7.33 8.15
N ASN A 21 3.43 8.03 7.07
CA ASN A 21 2.05 8.22 6.64
C ASN A 21 1.50 7.01 5.84
N ALA A 22 2.11 5.84 6.02
CA ALA A 22 1.84 4.63 5.25
C ALA A 22 2.01 4.82 3.73
N SER A 23 1.49 3.88 2.94
CA SER A 23 1.48 3.93 1.47
C SER A 23 0.14 4.44 0.92
N CYS A 24 0.08 4.77 -0.37
CA CYS A 24 -1.18 5.11 -1.05
C CYS A 24 -2.21 3.97 -0.93
N THR A 25 -1.79 2.71 -1.15
CA THR A 25 -2.68 1.55 -1.04
C THR A 25 -3.10 1.27 0.40
N THR A 26 -2.21 1.45 1.39
CA THR A 26 -2.59 1.31 2.81
C THR A 26 -3.64 2.32 3.20
N ASN A 27 -3.48 3.59 2.81
CA ASN A 27 -4.49 4.62 3.10
C ASN A 27 -5.83 4.37 2.39
N ALA A 28 -5.82 3.73 1.22
CA ALA A 28 -7.06 3.32 0.54
C ALA A 28 -7.74 2.13 1.23
N LEU A 29 -6.96 1.16 1.71
CA LEU A 29 -7.47 -0.09 2.31
C LEU A 29 -7.88 0.07 3.77
N ALA A 30 -7.10 0.80 4.58
CA ALA A 30 -7.24 0.84 6.03
C ALA A 30 -8.63 1.32 6.51
N PRO A 31 -9.28 2.34 5.90
CA PRO A 31 -10.63 2.72 6.29
C PRO A 31 -11.66 1.62 6.04
N LEU A 32 -11.55 0.90 4.91
CA LEU A 32 -12.44 -0.22 4.58
C LEU A 32 -12.25 -1.37 5.57
N ALA A 33 -11.00 -1.73 5.84
CA ALA A 33 -10.68 -2.78 6.80
C ALA A 33 -11.18 -2.44 8.20
N LYS A 34 -10.97 -1.19 8.67
CA LYS A 34 -11.45 -0.73 9.97
C LYS A 34 -12.97 -0.85 10.11
N VAL A 35 -13.73 -0.36 9.13
CA VAL A 35 -15.20 -0.43 9.19
C VAL A 35 -15.69 -1.87 9.21
N LEU A 36 -15.10 -2.74 8.40
CA LEU A 36 -15.49 -4.16 8.35
C LEU A 36 -15.15 -4.88 9.65
N ASP A 37 -13.96 -4.63 10.21
CA ASP A 37 -13.51 -5.24 11.46
C ASP A 37 -14.34 -4.78 12.66
N ASP A 38 -14.62 -3.47 12.76
CA ASP A 38 -15.46 -2.91 13.82
C ASP A 38 -16.90 -3.46 13.79
N LEU A 39 -17.43 -3.78 12.60
CA LEU A 39 -18.81 -4.26 12.42
C LEU A 39 -18.98 -5.77 12.58
N ALA A 40 -18.03 -6.55 12.05
CA ALA A 40 -18.19 -7.99 11.89
C ALA A 40 -16.97 -8.82 12.30
N GLY A 41 -15.82 -8.18 12.56
CA GLY A 41 -14.53 -8.84 12.76
C GLY A 41 -13.97 -9.45 11.46
N ILE A 42 -12.67 -9.29 11.23
CA ILE A 42 -11.96 -9.91 10.11
C ILE A 42 -11.11 -11.07 10.63
N GLU A 43 -11.46 -12.31 10.27
CA GLU A 43 -10.63 -13.49 10.58
C GLU A 43 -9.48 -13.65 9.58
N HIS A 44 -9.78 -13.51 8.28
CA HIS A 44 -8.83 -13.63 7.18
C HIS A 44 -9.16 -12.65 6.07
N GLY A 45 -8.13 -12.16 5.36
CA GLY A 45 -8.30 -11.22 4.26
C GLY A 45 -7.26 -11.42 3.17
N PHE A 46 -7.70 -11.28 1.92
CA PHE A 46 -6.85 -11.14 0.74
C PHE A 46 -7.34 -9.95 -0.07
N MET A 47 -6.41 -9.19 -0.64
CA MET A 47 -6.72 -8.05 -1.49
C MET A 47 -5.92 -8.11 -2.78
N THR A 48 -6.38 -7.35 -3.78
CA THR A 48 -5.60 -7.03 -4.97
C THR A 48 -5.85 -5.56 -5.26
N THR A 49 -4.80 -4.83 -5.62
CA THR A 49 -4.94 -3.47 -6.14
C THR A 49 -4.64 -3.47 -7.63
N VAL A 50 -5.53 -2.86 -8.42
CA VAL A 50 -5.20 -2.44 -9.78
C VAL A 50 -4.63 -1.04 -9.64
N HIS A 51 -3.33 -0.91 -9.86
CA HIS A 51 -2.58 0.30 -9.56
C HIS A 51 -2.02 0.92 -10.85
N ALA A 52 -2.11 2.24 -10.98
CA ALA A 52 -1.45 2.96 -12.06
C ALA A 52 0.07 2.78 -11.97
N TYR A 53 0.79 2.75 -13.09
CA TYR A 53 2.24 2.63 -13.00
C TYR A 53 2.87 3.86 -12.34
N THR A 54 4.03 3.68 -11.72
CA THR A 54 4.75 4.74 -11.01
C THR A 54 6.17 4.90 -11.55
N GLN A 55 6.93 5.86 -11.03
CA GLN A 55 8.32 6.10 -11.42
C GLN A 55 9.27 4.94 -11.11
N GLU A 56 8.86 3.98 -10.29
CA GLU A 56 9.69 2.79 -10.01
C GLU A 56 9.61 1.72 -11.11
N GLN A 57 8.64 1.82 -12.03
CA GLN A 57 8.60 1.00 -13.24
C GLN A 57 9.28 1.70 -14.42
N ASN A 58 9.76 0.90 -15.38
CA ASN A 58 10.42 1.45 -16.56
C ASN A 58 9.44 1.88 -17.66
N LEU A 59 9.76 2.98 -18.35
CA LEU A 59 9.00 3.42 -19.52
C LEU A 59 9.17 2.47 -20.73
N GLN A 60 10.40 2.00 -20.92
CA GLN A 60 10.79 0.98 -21.90
C GLN A 60 11.47 -0.17 -21.16
N ASP A 61 11.54 -1.37 -21.72
CA ASP A 61 12.21 -2.50 -21.06
C ASP A 61 13.64 -2.14 -20.65
N GLY A 62 14.01 -2.41 -19.39
CA GLY A 62 15.30 -2.02 -18.83
C GLY A 62 15.64 -2.71 -17.51
N PRO A 63 16.88 -2.59 -17.00
CA PRO A 63 17.30 -3.27 -15.78
C PRO A 63 16.45 -2.85 -14.57
N HIS A 64 15.98 -3.82 -13.79
CA HIS A 64 15.29 -3.60 -12.53
C HIS A 64 15.42 -4.85 -11.64
N ARG A 65 15.43 -4.68 -10.31
CA ARG A 65 15.54 -5.82 -9.37
C ARG A 65 14.35 -6.76 -9.41
N ASP A 66 13.16 -6.22 -9.69
CA ASP A 66 11.94 -6.98 -9.98
C ASP A 66 11.81 -7.09 -11.50
N ALA A 67 12.01 -8.30 -12.03
CA ALA A 67 12.01 -8.59 -13.46
C ALA A 67 10.66 -8.31 -14.14
N ARG A 68 9.55 -8.23 -13.40
CA ARG A 68 8.24 -7.86 -13.95
C ARG A 68 8.10 -6.35 -14.05
N ARG A 69 8.58 -5.60 -13.06
CA ARG A 69 8.64 -4.12 -13.11
C ARG A 69 9.68 -3.57 -14.08
N ALA A 70 10.62 -4.42 -14.49
CA ALA A 70 11.60 -4.15 -15.53
C ALA A 70 10.98 -3.86 -16.92
N ARG A 71 9.72 -4.27 -17.14
CA ARG A 71 9.02 -4.22 -18.42
C ARG A 71 8.34 -2.86 -18.66
N ALA A 72 8.17 -2.49 -19.92
CA ALA A 72 7.56 -1.25 -20.37
C ALA A 72 6.15 -1.05 -19.78
N ALA A 73 6.01 -0.11 -18.85
CA ALA A 73 4.83 0.02 -18.02
C ALA A 73 3.58 0.50 -18.76
N GLY A 74 3.74 1.29 -19.83
CA GLY A 74 2.62 1.87 -20.58
C GLY A 74 1.84 0.89 -21.45
N VAL A 75 2.32 -0.36 -21.59
CA VAL A 75 1.75 -1.36 -22.51
C VAL A 75 1.63 -2.76 -21.89
N ASN A 76 1.81 -2.89 -20.57
CA ASN A 76 1.77 -4.18 -19.89
C ASN A 76 0.89 -4.15 -18.63
N ILE A 77 0.27 -5.29 -18.32
CA ILE A 77 -0.21 -5.59 -16.97
C ILE A 77 0.96 -6.22 -16.20
N VAL A 78 1.35 -5.62 -15.08
CA VAL A 78 2.54 -6.04 -14.32
C VAL A 78 2.15 -6.55 -12.93
N PRO A 79 2.10 -7.89 -12.72
CA PRO A 79 1.81 -8.45 -11.39
C PRO A 79 3.02 -8.31 -10.47
N THR A 80 2.85 -7.63 -9.34
CA THR A 80 3.90 -7.45 -8.33
C THR A 80 3.31 -7.47 -6.92
N THR A 81 4.17 -7.53 -5.91
CA THR A 81 3.77 -7.54 -4.50
C THR A 81 3.40 -6.14 -4.00
N THR A 82 2.46 -6.06 -3.07
CA THR A 82 2.20 -4.88 -2.24
C THR A 82 2.33 -5.23 -0.76
N GLY A 83 2.89 -4.32 0.02
CA GLY A 83 2.95 -4.44 1.48
C GLY A 83 1.66 -4.00 2.19
N ALA A 84 0.72 -3.39 1.46
CA ALA A 84 -0.40 -2.67 2.06
C ALA A 84 -1.35 -3.53 2.92
N ALA A 85 -1.50 -4.81 2.60
CA ALA A 85 -2.33 -5.72 3.40
C ALA A 85 -1.66 -6.22 4.69
N LYS A 86 -0.34 -6.02 4.82
CA LYS A 86 0.45 -6.40 6.01
C LYS A 86 0.85 -5.20 6.87
N ALA A 87 0.69 -3.99 6.32
CA ALA A 87 1.24 -2.74 6.85
C ALA A 87 0.33 -2.10 7.90
#